data_AF-R5SPG6-F1
#
_entry.id   AF-R5SPG6-F1
#
_cell.length_a   1.000
_cell.length_b   1.000
_cell.length_c   1.000
_cell.angle_alpha   90.00
_cell.angle_beta   90.00
_cell.angle_gamma   90.00
#
_symmetry.space_group_name_H-M   'P 1'
#
loop_
_entity.id
_entity.type
_entity.pdbx_description
1 polymer ?
#
loop_
_entity_poly.entity_id
_entity_poly.type
_entity_poly.pdbx_seq_one_letter_code
_entity_poly.pdbx_strand_id
1 'polypeptide(L)'
;MAISKKLETIYHNGQPDGIRSIRRNLSTMTTYVIPRPLLSEAKNISGITRPGIYYLINESDDNRIAQIYIGQTRNGINRLDDHNRSKDFWNKAIMFLAESKTFTLDMISGLEKFAIMKAQESKRYKVENSVVPKYEIDEYDLVAVEEIYDEIQFIMATQGYKMDDAKRSINEEHILHTTRNGIAARGMYDGEKFEVLDGSEINMDKPAHLQSYNRLRDELLSKQSIVKAEGKYILNVTLDFKTPSGASDFVLGGSTNGWTEWKDRDGKTLDELFRKQL
;
A
#
# COMPACT_ATOMS: atom_id res chain seq x y z
N MET A 1 0.64 -26.01 3.23
CA MET A 1 0.65 -26.16 1.76
C MET A 1 1.17 -24.86 1.16
N ALA A 2 2.04 -24.90 0.16
CA ALA A 2 2.51 -23.68 -0.49
C ALA A 2 1.38 -23.04 -1.31
N ILE A 3 1.11 -21.75 -1.11
CA ILE A 3 0.12 -21.00 -1.89
C ILE A 3 0.75 -20.71 -3.26
N SER A 4 0.17 -21.26 -4.33
CA SER A 4 0.66 -21.08 -5.71
C SER A 4 -0.33 -20.25 -6.54
N LYS A 5 0.15 -19.31 -7.35
CA LYS A 5 -0.64 -18.53 -8.31
C LYS A 5 -0.10 -18.77 -9.74
N LYS A 6 -0.98 -19.08 -10.71
CA LYS A 6 -0.64 -19.23 -12.14
C LYS A 6 -1.20 -18.06 -12.95
N LEU A 7 -0.37 -17.46 -13.79
CA LEU A 7 -0.76 -16.45 -14.77
C LEU A 7 -0.52 -16.97 -16.19
N GLU A 8 -1.38 -16.56 -17.11
CA GLU A 8 -1.21 -16.74 -18.56
C GLU A 8 -1.03 -15.36 -19.19
N THR A 9 -0.04 -15.22 -20.06
CA THR A 9 0.30 -13.93 -20.68
C THR A 9 0.42 -14.10 -22.19
N ILE A 10 -0.25 -13.23 -22.93
CA ILE A 10 -0.15 -13.14 -24.39
C ILE A 10 0.55 -11.83 -24.74
N TYR A 11 1.62 -11.92 -25.53
CA TYR A 11 2.33 -10.78 -26.10
C TYR A 11 1.84 -10.54 -27.52
N HIS A 12 0.99 -9.54 -27.74
CA HIS A 12 0.22 -9.38 -28.97
C HIS A 12 1.07 -9.05 -30.21
N ASN A 13 2.26 -8.50 -30.02
CA ASN A 13 3.23 -8.21 -31.07
C ASN A 13 4.54 -9.03 -30.94
N GLY A 14 4.54 -10.06 -30.07
CA GLY A 14 5.71 -10.87 -29.78
C GLY A 14 6.85 -10.15 -29.04
N GLN A 15 6.66 -8.90 -28.61
CA GLN A 15 7.66 -8.12 -27.90
C GLN A 15 7.40 -8.12 -26.38
N PRO A 16 8.44 -8.35 -25.53
CA PRO A 16 8.29 -8.31 -24.07
C PRO A 16 7.75 -6.98 -23.54
N ASP A 17 8.20 -5.88 -24.15
CA ASP A 17 7.81 -4.51 -23.81
C ASP A 17 6.61 -4.00 -24.62
N GLY A 18 6.00 -4.87 -25.42
CA GLY A 18 4.83 -4.57 -26.24
C GLY A 18 3.52 -4.65 -25.49
N ILE A 19 2.42 -4.71 -26.25
CA ILE A 19 1.08 -4.87 -25.68
C ILE A 19 0.92 -6.31 -25.18
N ARG A 20 0.48 -6.46 -23.94
CA ARG A 20 0.26 -7.77 -23.33
C ARG A 20 -1.08 -7.86 -22.64
N SER A 21 -1.73 -9.02 -22.76
CA SER A 21 -2.88 -9.39 -21.94
C SER A 21 -2.47 -10.46 -20.94
N ILE A 22 -2.90 -10.31 -19.69
CA ILE A 22 -2.55 -11.19 -18.58
C ILE A 22 -3.84 -11.64 -17.91
N ARG A 23 -3.94 -12.94 -17.66
CA ARG A 23 -5.11 -13.53 -17.00
C ARG A 23 -4.68 -14.58 -15.98
N ARG A 24 -5.37 -14.59 -14.84
CA ARG A 24 -5.29 -15.67 -13.86
C ARG A 24 -6.44 -16.65 -14.07
N ASN A 25 -6.20 -17.95 -13.84
CA ASN A 25 -7.26 -18.94 -13.93
C ASN A 25 -8.37 -18.61 -12.92
N LEU A 26 -9.64 -18.73 -13.35
CA LEU A 26 -10.85 -18.35 -12.60
C LEU A 26 -10.98 -16.85 -12.26
N SER A 27 -10.08 -16.00 -12.75
CA SER A 27 -10.25 -14.56 -12.63
C SER A 27 -11.44 -14.08 -13.47
N THR A 28 -12.20 -13.17 -12.88
CA THR A 28 -13.30 -12.43 -13.51
C THR A 28 -12.80 -11.24 -14.33
N MET A 29 -11.49 -11.08 -14.49
CA MET A 29 -10.85 -9.93 -15.10
C MET A 29 -9.68 -10.34 -16.00
N THR A 30 -9.45 -9.54 -17.03
CA THR A 30 -8.25 -9.60 -17.87
C THR A 30 -7.50 -8.28 -17.75
N THR A 31 -6.20 -8.37 -17.53
CA THR A 31 -5.30 -7.22 -17.46
C THR A 31 -4.72 -6.93 -18.83
N TYR A 32 -4.67 -5.67 -19.24
CA TYR A 32 -4.02 -5.22 -20.46
C TYR A 32 -2.94 -4.20 -20.12
N VAL A 33 -1.70 -4.45 -20.52
CA VAL A 33 -0.60 -3.47 -20.42
C VAL A 33 -0.32 -2.91 -21.79
N ILE A 34 -0.42 -1.59 -21.92
CA ILE A 34 -0.40 -0.87 -23.19
C ILE A 34 0.61 0.27 -23.07
N PRO A 35 1.81 0.14 -23.68
CA PRO A 35 2.69 1.28 -23.87
C PRO A 35 1.98 2.36 -24.68
N ARG A 36 2.10 3.62 -24.27
CA ARG A 36 1.42 4.76 -24.92
C ARG A 36 1.67 4.83 -26.44
N PRO A 37 2.90 4.60 -26.95
CA PRO A 37 3.15 4.59 -28.39
C PRO A 37 2.35 3.53 -29.16
N LEU A 38 1.93 2.44 -28.49
CA LEU A 38 1.20 1.32 -29.09
C LEU A 38 -0.31 1.44 -28.90
N LEU A 39 -0.83 2.58 -28.42
CA LEU A 39 -2.27 2.78 -28.19
C LEU A 39 -3.11 2.51 -29.45
N SER A 40 -2.62 2.93 -30.62
CA SER A 40 -3.30 2.71 -31.90
C SER A 40 -3.45 1.22 -32.24
N GLU A 41 -2.42 0.42 -31.96
CA GLU A 41 -2.43 -1.03 -32.17
C GLU A 41 -3.37 -1.75 -31.19
N ALA A 42 -3.44 -1.26 -29.96
CA ALA A 42 -4.28 -1.83 -28.91
C ALA A 42 -5.77 -1.85 -29.28
N LYS A 43 -6.22 -0.96 -30.17
CA LYS A 43 -7.61 -0.90 -30.65
C LYS A 43 -8.08 -2.20 -31.32
N ASN A 44 -7.16 -3.01 -31.81
CA ASN A 44 -7.46 -4.28 -32.48
C ASN A 44 -7.52 -5.48 -31.52
N ILE A 45 -7.25 -5.29 -30.24
CA ILE A 45 -7.23 -6.37 -29.25
C ILE A 45 -8.64 -6.61 -28.72
N SER A 46 -9.07 -7.87 -28.69
CA SER A 46 -10.38 -8.25 -28.15
C SER A 46 -10.48 -7.94 -26.65
N GLY A 47 -11.64 -7.46 -26.19
CA GLY A 47 -11.93 -7.28 -24.75
C GLY A 47 -11.46 -5.96 -24.14
N ILE A 48 -10.65 -5.18 -24.85
CA ILE A 48 -10.13 -3.89 -24.37
C ILE A 48 -11.20 -2.77 -24.23
N THR A 49 -12.37 -2.97 -24.82
CA THR A 49 -13.52 -2.05 -24.73
C THR A 49 -14.43 -2.33 -23.53
N ARG A 50 -14.12 -3.35 -22.71
CA ARG A 50 -14.92 -3.73 -21.56
C ARG A 50 -14.79 -2.73 -20.40
N PRO A 51 -15.75 -2.71 -19.45
CA PRO A 51 -15.66 -1.87 -18.27
C PRO A 51 -14.61 -2.38 -17.28
N GLY A 52 -14.11 -1.48 -16.43
CA GLY A 52 -13.16 -1.83 -15.37
C GLY A 52 -12.43 -0.62 -14.82
N ILE A 53 -11.28 -0.87 -14.18
CA ILE A 53 -10.38 0.15 -13.63
C ILE A 53 -9.09 0.19 -14.47
N TYR A 54 -8.41 1.33 -14.50
CA TYR A 54 -7.11 1.47 -15.15
C TYR A 54 -6.19 2.39 -14.37
N TYR A 55 -4.90 2.17 -14.61
CA TYR A 55 -3.78 2.93 -14.08
C TYR A 55 -3.03 3.55 -15.26
N LEU A 56 -2.93 4.87 -15.30
CA LEU A 56 -1.97 5.56 -16.15
C LEU A 56 -0.70 5.80 -15.33
N ILE A 57 0.42 5.33 -15.86
CA ILE A 57 1.70 5.33 -15.18
C ILE A 57 2.67 6.17 -15.99
N ASN A 58 3.43 7.02 -15.29
CA ASN A 58 4.70 7.51 -15.76
C ASN A 58 5.79 6.75 -15.02
N GLU A 59 6.44 5.84 -15.72
CA GLU A 59 7.61 5.13 -15.21
C GLU A 59 8.90 5.81 -15.68
N SER A 60 9.91 5.83 -14.80
CA SER A 60 11.29 6.10 -15.16
C SER A 60 12.00 4.85 -15.69
N ASP A 61 13.19 5.02 -16.26
CA ASP A 61 14.00 3.95 -16.88
C ASP A 61 14.32 2.77 -15.94
N ASP A 62 14.15 2.93 -14.63
CA ASP A 62 14.33 1.90 -13.60
C ASP A 62 13.01 1.22 -13.15
N ASN A 63 11.95 1.31 -13.96
CA ASN A 63 10.59 0.81 -13.68
C ASN A 63 9.96 1.37 -12.40
N ARG A 64 10.42 2.54 -11.92
CA ARG A 64 9.79 3.22 -10.78
C ARG A 64 8.66 4.11 -11.25
N ILE A 65 7.53 4.00 -10.58
CA ILE A 65 6.38 4.89 -10.83
C ILE A 65 6.72 6.27 -10.28
N ALA A 66 6.90 7.25 -11.15
CA ALA A 66 7.04 8.65 -10.76
C ALA A 66 5.68 9.29 -10.48
N GLN A 67 4.71 9.01 -11.36
CA GLN A 67 3.36 9.56 -11.28
C GLN A 67 2.31 8.52 -11.67
N ILE A 68 1.16 8.54 -10.99
CA ILE A 68 0.05 7.64 -11.25
C ILE A 68 -1.28 8.39 -11.32
N TYR A 69 -2.14 7.93 -12.20
CA TYR A 69 -3.56 8.29 -12.23
C TYR A 69 -4.38 7.01 -12.28
N ILE A 70 -5.40 6.93 -11.43
CA ILE A 70 -6.30 5.79 -11.32
C ILE A 70 -7.67 6.24 -11.75
N GLY A 71 -8.35 5.44 -12.57
CA GLY A 71 -9.72 5.74 -12.90
C GLY A 71 -10.53 4.55 -13.36
N GLN A 72 -11.85 4.69 -13.36
CA GLN A 72 -12.76 3.70 -13.92
C GLN A 72 -13.15 4.00 -15.36
N THR A 73 -13.53 2.97 -16.12
CA THR A 73 -14.01 3.12 -17.49
C THR A 73 -15.19 2.20 -17.78
N ARG A 74 -16.08 2.64 -18.69
CA ARG A 74 -17.08 1.79 -19.34
C ARG A 74 -16.65 1.33 -20.73
N ASN A 75 -15.64 1.98 -21.30
CA ASN A 75 -15.02 1.62 -22.57
C ASN A 75 -13.53 1.99 -22.51
N GLY A 76 -12.67 0.98 -22.39
CA GLY A 76 -11.25 1.18 -22.17
C GLY A 76 -10.56 2.01 -23.25
N ILE A 77 -10.77 1.69 -24.53
CA ILE A 77 -10.14 2.40 -25.65
C ILE A 77 -10.55 3.86 -25.72
N ASN A 78 -11.86 4.15 -25.66
CA ASN A 78 -12.32 5.54 -25.73
C ASN A 78 -11.72 6.36 -24.58
N ARG A 79 -11.61 5.75 -23.40
CA ARG A 79 -11.02 6.41 -22.24
C ARG A 79 -9.53 6.69 -22.42
N LEU A 80 -8.77 5.74 -22.98
CA LEU A 80 -7.36 5.98 -23.27
C LEU A 80 -7.16 7.04 -24.36
N ASP A 81 -8.02 7.08 -25.38
CA ASP A 81 -8.01 8.13 -26.40
C ASP A 81 -8.26 9.53 -25.79
N ASP A 82 -9.21 9.65 -24.85
CA ASP A 82 -9.47 10.90 -24.12
C ASP A 82 -8.23 11.36 -23.32
N HIS A 83 -7.61 10.43 -22.59
CA HIS A 83 -6.39 10.73 -21.83
C HIS A 83 -5.20 11.04 -22.73
N ASN A 84 -5.05 10.36 -23.87
CA ASN A 84 -3.98 10.63 -24.81
C ASN A 84 -4.03 12.05 -25.38
N ARG A 85 -5.24 12.62 -25.49
CA ARG A 85 -5.46 14.02 -25.91
C ARG A 85 -5.29 15.06 -24.80
N SER A 86 -5.46 14.67 -23.54
CA SER A 86 -5.63 15.63 -22.43
C SER A 86 -4.59 15.50 -21.31
N LYS A 87 -3.77 14.44 -21.30
CA LYS A 87 -2.77 14.16 -20.28
C LYS A 87 -1.46 13.73 -20.91
N ASP A 88 -0.42 14.54 -20.67
CA ASP A 88 0.90 14.28 -21.26
C ASP A 88 1.82 13.46 -20.37
N PHE A 89 1.50 13.35 -19.08
CA PHE A 89 2.44 12.80 -18.10
C PHE A 89 2.71 11.30 -18.26
N TRP A 90 1.77 10.50 -18.79
CA TRP A 90 1.86 9.03 -18.75
C TRP A 90 2.57 8.45 -19.98
N ASN A 91 3.24 7.32 -19.80
CA ASN A 91 3.91 6.57 -20.88
C ASN A 91 3.40 5.11 -20.99
N LYS A 92 2.63 4.62 -20.00
CA LYS A 92 2.05 3.28 -20.00
C LYS A 92 0.66 3.29 -19.35
N ALA A 93 -0.25 2.48 -19.89
CA ALA A 93 -1.54 2.21 -19.29
C ALA A 93 -1.63 0.73 -18.87
N ILE A 94 -2.17 0.47 -17.68
CA ILE A 94 -2.48 -0.88 -17.21
C ILE A 94 -3.97 -0.91 -16.88
N MET A 95 -4.72 -1.70 -17.63
CA MET A 95 -6.17 -1.79 -17.53
C MET A 95 -6.57 -3.13 -16.95
N PHE A 96 -7.58 -3.12 -16.11
CA PHE A 96 -8.10 -4.24 -15.34
C PHE A 96 -9.58 -4.35 -15.68
N LEU A 97 -9.89 -5.13 -16.73
CA LEU A 97 -11.18 -5.10 -17.40
C LEU A 97 -11.96 -6.40 -17.18
N ALA A 98 -13.23 -6.27 -16.82
CA ALA A 98 -14.08 -7.39 -16.48
C ALA A 98 -14.31 -8.34 -17.68
N GLU A 99 -14.28 -9.65 -17.46
CA GLU A 99 -14.65 -10.69 -18.45
C GLU A 99 -16.16 -10.93 -18.53
N SER A 100 -16.86 -10.72 -17.42
CA SER A 100 -18.30 -11.03 -17.26
C SER A 100 -19.05 -9.88 -16.60
N LYS A 101 -20.39 -9.96 -16.63
CA LYS A 101 -21.30 -9.00 -16.00
C LYS A 101 -21.24 -9.00 -14.46
N THR A 102 -20.37 -9.79 -13.85
CA THR A 102 -20.19 -9.87 -12.39
C THR A 102 -19.52 -8.63 -11.79
N PHE A 103 -18.78 -7.84 -12.59
CA PHE A 103 -18.35 -6.51 -12.16
C PHE A 103 -19.53 -5.53 -12.30
N THR A 104 -20.21 -5.26 -11.20
CA THR A 104 -21.23 -4.20 -11.15
C THR A 104 -20.56 -2.82 -11.25
N LEU A 105 -21.33 -1.81 -11.65
CA LEU A 105 -20.82 -0.43 -11.67
C LEU A 105 -20.47 0.08 -10.25
N ASP A 106 -21.19 -0.42 -9.26
CA ASP A 106 -20.98 -0.14 -7.85
C ASP A 106 -19.64 -0.71 -7.38
N MET A 107 -19.35 -1.97 -7.70
CA MET A 107 -18.06 -2.60 -7.44
C MET A 107 -16.90 -1.87 -8.12
N ILE A 108 -17.05 -1.44 -9.38
CA ILE A 108 -16.01 -0.66 -10.07
C ILE A 108 -15.78 0.70 -9.38
N SER A 109 -16.86 1.36 -8.94
CA SER A 109 -16.78 2.65 -8.24
C SER A 109 -16.12 2.49 -6.87
N GLY A 110 -16.46 1.43 -6.14
CA GLY A 110 -15.80 1.06 -4.88
C GLY A 110 -14.32 0.74 -5.06
N LEU A 111 -13.99 -0.04 -6.08
CA LEU A 111 -12.60 -0.39 -6.41
C LEU A 111 -11.77 0.82 -6.84
N GLU A 112 -12.33 1.75 -7.63
CA GLU A 112 -11.67 3.01 -7.99
C GLU A 112 -11.37 3.84 -6.74
N LYS A 113 -12.36 4.02 -5.85
CA LYS A 113 -12.18 4.74 -4.61
C LYS A 113 -11.11 4.09 -3.73
N PHE A 114 -11.21 2.78 -3.52
CA PHE A 114 -10.28 2.02 -2.68
C PHE A 114 -8.84 2.10 -3.22
N ALA A 115 -8.66 1.91 -4.53
CA ALA A 115 -7.36 2.02 -5.17
C ALA A 115 -6.75 3.43 -5.06
N ILE A 116 -7.56 4.50 -5.23
CA ILE A 116 -7.09 5.89 -5.04
C ILE A 116 -6.67 6.12 -3.59
N MET A 117 -7.45 5.65 -2.62
CA MET A 117 -7.10 5.79 -1.20
C MET A 117 -5.78 5.09 -0.88
N LYS A 118 -5.61 3.82 -1.28
CA LYS A 118 -4.36 3.07 -1.08
C LYS A 118 -3.17 3.73 -1.76
N ALA A 119 -3.38 4.26 -2.96
CA ALA A 119 -2.36 5.02 -3.69
C ALA A 119 -1.91 6.27 -2.93
N GLN A 120 -2.85 7.07 -2.41
CA GLN A 120 -2.57 8.27 -1.62
C GLN A 120 -1.90 7.94 -0.27
N GLU A 121 -2.36 6.88 0.41
CA GLU A 121 -1.80 6.38 1.67
C GLU A 121 -0.35 5.90 1.52
N SER A 122 0.01 5.35 0.35
CA SER A 122 1.35 4.79 0.10
C SER A 122 2.46 5.84 0.17
N LYS A 123 2.18 7.10 -0.19
CA LYS A 123 3.17 8.19 -0.33
C LYS A 123 4.38 7.84 -1.23
N ARG A 124 4.29 6.83 -2.08
CA ARG A 124 5.40 6.31 -2.91
C ARG A 124 5.59 7.02 -4.24
N TYR A 125 4.51 7.58 -4.76
CA TYR A 125 4.46 8.21 -6.08
C TYR A 125 3.53 9.42 -6.03
N LYS A 126 3.69 10.34 -6.98
CA LYS A 126 2.78 11.47 -7.13
C LYS A 126 1.45 10.96 -7.67
N VAL A 127 0.38 11.09 -6.89
CA VAL A 127 -0.99 10.74 -7.30
C VAL A 127 -1.65 11.95 -7.96
N GLU A 128 -2.06 11.82 -9.22
CA GLU A 128 -2.72 12.89 -9.99
C GLU A 128 -4.21 13.03 -9.67
N ASN A 129 -4.82 12.04 -9.01
CA ASN A 129 -6.21 12.11 -8.55
C ASN A 129 -6.34 13.15 -7.43
N SER A 130 -6.82 14.34 -7.78
CA SER A 130 -7.09 15.43 -6.83
C SER A 130 -8.39 15.25 -6.05
N VAL A 131 -9.28 14.38 -6.51
CA VAL A 131 -10.59 14.12 -5.91
C VAL A 131 -10.79 12.62 -5.72
N VAL A 132 -11.09 12.22 -4.48
CA VAL A 132 -11.53 10.85 -4.16
C VAL A 132 -13.04 10.76 -4.44
N PRO A 133 -13.52 9.74 -5.17
CA PRO A 133 -14.95 9.53 -5.40
C PRO A 133 -15.74 9.48 -4.09
N LYS A 134 -16.93 10.10 -4.06
CA LYS A 134 -17.84 10.12 -2.89
C LYS A 134 -18.62 8.81 -2.67
N TYR A 135 -18.32 7.77 -3.43
CA TYR A 135 -19.01 6.49 -3.33
C TYR A 135 -18.85 5.88 -1.94
N GLU A 136 -19.91 5.37 -1.34
CA GLU A 136 -19.86 4.65 -0.07
C GLU A 136 -19.78 3.16 -0.38
N ILE A 137 -18.72 2.51 0.09
CA ILE A 137 -18.52 1.07 -0.09
C ILE A 137 -19.25 0.41 1.07
N ASP A 138 -20.29 -0.38 0.80
CA ASP A 138 -20.94 -1.15 1.84
C ASP A 138 -20.06 -2.33 2.29
N GLU A 139 -20.40 -2.94 3.43
CA GLU A 139 -19.60 -4.01 4.04
C GLU A 139 -19.47 -5.26 3.16
N TYR A 140 -20.52 -5.59 2.38
CA TYR A 140 -20.50 -6.77 1.51
C TYR A 140 -19.65 -6.52 0.26
N ASP A 141 -19.77 -5.32 -0.31
CA ASP A 141 -18.97 -4.90 -1.46
C ASP A 141 -17.50 -4.71 -1.10
N LEU A 142 -17.18 -4.34 0.16
CA LEU A 142 -15.79 -4.15 0.61
C LEU A 142 -14.97 -5.43 0.49
N VAL A 143 -15.51 -6.58 0.92
CA VAL A 143 -14.81 -7.88 0.84
C VAL A 143 -14.45 -8.20 -0.61
N ALA A 144 -15.40 -8.02 -1.53
CA ALA A 144 -15.15 -8.27 -2.95
C ALA A 144 -14.16 -7.26 -3.56
N VAL A 145 -14.25 -5.98 -3.17
CA VAL A 145 -13.31 -4.94 -3.58
C VAL A 145 -11.88 -5.26 -3.11
N GLU A 146 -11.71 -5.69 -1.86
CA GLU A 146 -10.42 -6.07 -1.30
C GLU A 146 -9.82 -7.29 -2.02
N GLU A 147 -10.62 -8.35 -2.25
CA GLU A 147 -10.15 -9.53 -3.00
C GLU A 147 -9.71 -9.19 -4.43
N ILE A 148 -10.46 -8.34 -5.12
CA ILE A 148 -10.11 -7.89 -6.47
C ILE A 148 -8.85 -7.00 -6.43
N TYR A 149 -8.75 -6.13 -5.43
CA TYR A 149 -7.60 -5.25 -5.28
C TYR A 149 -6.33 -6.05 -4.99
N ASP A 150 -6.39 -7.09 -4.16
CA ASP A 150 -5.27 -8.02 -3.93
C ASP A 150 -4.79 -8.70 -5.22
N GLU A 151 -5.71 -9.07 -6.11
CA GLU A 151 -5.36 -9.60 -7.42
C GLU A 151 -4.71 -8.53 -8.30
N ILE A 152 -5.22 -7.30 -8.31
CA ILE A 152 -4.61 -6.16 -9.00
C ILE A 152 -3.18 -5.94 -8.51
N GLN A 153 -2.96 -5.91 -7.19
CA GLN A 153 -1.63 -5.69 -6.61
C GLN A 153 -0.67 -6.81 -6.98
N PHE A 154 -1.13 -8.07 -6.95
CA PHE A 154 -0.33 -9.20 -7.38
C PHE A 154 0.09 -9.07 -8.84
N ILE A 155 -0.85 -8.75 -9.74
CA ILE A 155 -0.55 -8.58 -11.17
C ILE A 155 0.39 -7.39 -11.36
N MET A 156 0.12 -6.23 -10.76
CA MET A 156 1.00 -5.05 -10.80
C MET A 156 2.43 -5.40 -10.37
N ALA A 157 2.60 -6.17 -9.30
CA ALA A 157 3.91 -6.59 -8.81
C ALA A 157 4.65 -7.48 -9.82
N THR A 158 3.94 -8.36 -10.54
CA THR A 158 4.54 -9.16 -11.64
C THR A 158 5.01 -8.30 -12.81
N GLN A 159 4.47 -7.09 -12.95
CA GLN A 159 4.89 -6.11 -13.96
C GLN A 159 6.03 -5.20 -13.48
N GLY A 160 6.55 -5.43 -12.28
CA GLY A 160 7.60 -4.61 -11.66
C GLY A 160 7.06 -3.49 -10.75
N TYR A 161 5.75 -3.28 -10.68
CA TYR A 161 5.14 -2.22 -9.87
C TYR A 161 4.67 -2.76 -8.53
N LYS A 162 5.51 -2.61 -7.51
CA LYS A 162 5.11 -2.94 -6.13
C LYS A 162 4.16 -1.85 -5.61
N MET A 163 2.87 -2.15 -5.59
CA MET A 163 1.83 -1.23 -5.09
C MET A 163 1.86 -1.13 -3.56
N ASP A 164 2.12 -2.25 -2.88
CA ASP A 164 2.37 -2.29 -1.45
C ASP A 164 3.86 -2.30 -1.12
N ASP A 165 4.15 -1.87 0.11
CA ASP A 165 5.29 -2.40 0.82
C ASP A 165 5.10 -3.92 0.92
N ALA A 166 5.73 -4.70 0.04
CA ALA A 166 6.00 -6.11 0.33
C ALA A 166 6.69 -6.28 1.71
N LYS A 167 7.30 -5.20 2.22
CA LYS A 167 7.68 -5.04 3.62
C LYS A 167 6.46 -5.13 4.56
N ARG A 168 5.35 -4.38 4.39
CA ARG A 168 4.20 -4.34 5.31
C ARG A 168 3.52 -5.70 5.54
N SER A 169 3.21 -6.47 4.50
CA SER A 169 2.56 -7.79 4.69
C SER A 169 3.50 -8.85 5.29
N ILE A 170 4.81 -8.76 5.03
CA ILE A 170 5.82 -9.55 5.77
C ILE A 170 5.97 -9.01 7.21
N ASN A 171 5.81 -7.70 7.40
CA ASN A 171 6.03 -7.03 8.66
C ASN A 171 4.87 -7.18 9.65
N GLU A 172 3.64 -7.48 9.21
CA GLU A 172 2.53 -7.81 10.13
C GLU A 172 2.83 -9.08 10.95
N GLU A 173 3.51 -10.07 10.37
CA GLU A 173 4.02 -11.24 11.12
C GLU A 173 5.16 -10.90 12.10
N HIS A 174 5.81 -9.73 11.92
CA HIS A 174 6.94 -9.27 12.72
C HIS A 174 6.59 -8.06 13.60
N ILE A 175 5.30 -7.79 13.84
CA ILE A 175 4.88 -6.74 14.77
C ILE A 175 5.36 -7.11 16.18
N LEU A 176 6.15 -6.21 16.72
CA LEU A 176 6.58 -6.23 18.11
C LEU A 176 5.65 -5.37 18.95
N HIS A 177 5.53 -5.70 20.22
CA HIS A 177 4.74 -4.96 21.17
C HIS A 177 5.47 -4.74 22.50
N THR A 178 5.07 -3.71 23.22
CA THR A 178 5.34 -3.52 24.65
C THR A 178 4.03 -3.17 25.37
N THR A 179 3.93 -3.62 26.62
CA THR A 179 2.78 -3.39 27.52
C THR A 179 3.19 -2.77 28.87
N ARG A 180 4.45 -2.34 29.01
CA ARG A 180 5.01 -1.90 30.31
C ARG A 180 4.28 -0.65 30.82
N ASN A 181 4.03 -0.60 32.12
CA ASN A 181 3.31 0.50 32.79
C ASN A 181 1.88 0.74 32.24
N GLY A 182 1.24 -0.30 31.68
CA GLY A 182 -0.12 -0.18 31.14
C GLY A 182 -0.20 0.51 29.77
N ILE A 183 0.95 0.71 29.12
CA ILE A 183 1.10 1.34 27.80
C ILE A 183 1.16 0.25 26.74
N ALA A 184 0.19 0.20 25.84
CA ALA A 184 0.20 -0.70 24.69
C ALA A 184 0.77 0.02 23.45
N ALA A 185 2.03 -0.27 23.11
CA ALA A 185 2.66 0.26 21.91
C ALA A 185 3.08 -0.87 20.98
N ARG A 186 3.02 -0.60 19.67
CA ARG A 186 3.39 -1.53 18.60
C ARG A 186 4.50 -0.94 17.76
N GLY A 187 5.37 -1.80 17.27
CA GLY A 187 6.50 -1.37 16.47
C GLY A 187 7.11 -2.48 15.64
N MET A 188 8.01 -2.10 14.76
CA MET A 188 8.66 -3.01 13.83
C MET A 188 10.15 -2.68 13.75
N TYR A 189 10.98 -3.71 13.62
CA TYR A 189 12.42 -3.57 13.46
C TYR A 189 12.87 -4.29 12.20
N ASP A 190 13.52 -3.58 11.28
CA ASP A 190 13.98 -4.14 10.01
C ASP A 190 15.46 -4.55 10.00
N GLY A 191 16.11 -4.52 11.17
CA GLY A 191 17.55 -4.77 11.33
C GLY A 191 18.39 -3.49 11.34
N GLU A 192 17.88 -2.38 10.82
CA GLU A 192 18.61 -1.10 10.77
C GLU A 192 17.88 -0.01 11.57
N LYS A 193 16.57 0.12 11.39
CA LYS A 193 15.73 1.11 12.05
C LYS A 193 14.52 0.49 12.73
N PHE A 194 13.97 1.23 13.67
CA PHE A 194 12.77 0.85 14.40
C PHE A 194 11.63 1.81 14.07
N GLU A 195 10.46 1.30 13.73
CA GLU A 195 9.26 2.09 13.47
C GLU A 195 8.27 1.88 14.63
N VAL A 196 7.80 2.96 15.26
CA VAL A 196 6.66 2.90 16.18
C VAL A 196 5.40 3.18 15.38
N LEU A 197 4.46 2.24 15.39
CA LEU A 197 3.27 2.29 14.54
C LEU A 197 2.22 3.24 15.10
N ASP A 198 1.37 3.76 14.21
CA ASP A 198 0.17 4.48 14.62
C ASP A 198 -0.78 3.59 15.45
N GLY A 199 -1.58 4.24 16.28
CA GLY A 199 -2.38 3.62 17.33
C GLY A 199 -1.59 3.24 18.59
N SER A 200 -0.26 3.42 18.62
CA SER A 200 0.54 3.14 19.82
C SER A 200 0.26 4.13 20.94
N GLU A 201 0.14 3.61 22.16
CA GLU A 201 0.03 4.43 23.37
C GLU A 201 1.39 5.02 23.76
N ILE A 202 1.39 6.27 24.23
CA ILE A 202 2.58 7.01 24.68
C ILE A 202 2.42 7.37 26.16
N ASN A 203 3.43 7.02 26.97
CA ASN A 203 3.49 7.42 28.36
C ASN A 203 3.94 8.88 28.50
N MET A 204 2.96 9.78 28.56
CA MET A 204 3.24 11.21 28.80
C MET A 204 3.44 11.54 30.28
N ASP A 205 3.08 10.63 31.20
CA ASP A 205 3.26 10.85 32.65
C ASP A 205 4.72 10.67 33.09
N LYS A 206 5.53 10.02 32.26
CA LYS A 206 6.95 9.79 32.52
C LYS A 206 7.81 10.39 31.40
N PRO A 207 8.74 11.32 31.71
CA PRO A 207 9.62 11.89 30.70
C PRO A 207 10.54 10.81 30.09
N ALA A 208 10.80 10.92 28.80
CA ALA A 208 11.84 10.16 28.11
C ALA A 208 13.22 10.51 28.68
N HIS A 209 14.14 9.55 28.63
CA HIS A 209 15.53 9.74 29.06
C HIS A 209 16.20 10.84 28.25
N LEU A 210 16.03 10.83 26.92
CA LEU A 210 16.62 11.84 26.06
C LEU A 210 15.71 13.06 25.89
N GLN A 211 16.26 14.25 26.18
CA GLN A 211 15.53 15.52 26.03
C GLN A 211 15.08 15.81 24.59
N SER A 212 15.73 15.22 23.58
CA SER A 212 15.25 15.28 22.19
C SER A 212 13.89 14.60 22.02
N TYR A 213 13.63 13.49 22.72
CA TYR A 213 12.36 12.78 22.64
C TYR A 213 11.25 13.47 23.43
N ASN A 214 11.57 14.13 24.55
CA ASN A 214 10.59 14.98 25.23
C ASN A 214 10.13 16.13 24.32
N ARG A 215 11.09 16.83 23.67
CA ARG A 215 10.76 17.87 22.67
C ARG A 215 9.94 17.33 21.51
N LEU A 216 10.26 16.14 21.01
CA LEU A 216 9.50 15.49 19.94
C LEU A 216 8.07 15.15 20.39
N ARG A 217 7.87 14.65 21.61
CA ARG A 217 6.53 14.38 22.17
C ARG A 217 5.70 15.67 22.26
N ASP A 218 6.29 16.76 22.75
CA ASP A 218 5.62 18.06 22.86
C ASP A 218 5.23 18.61 21.48
N GLU A 219 6.14 18.50 20.51
CA GLU A 219 5.87 18.89 19.12
C GLU A 219 4.70 18.09 18.52
N LEU A 220 4.72 16.76 18.67
CA LEU A 220 3.68 15.88 18.14
C LEU A 220 2.33 16.09 18.83
N LEU A 221 2.33 16.41 20.13
CA LEU A 221 1.12 16.80 20.86
C LEU A 221 0.55 18.11 20.32
N SER A 222 1.40 19.13 20.10
CA SER A 222 0.96 20.42 19.53
C SER A 222 0.38 20.28 18.12
N LYS A 223 0.90 19.33 17.33
CA LYS A 223 0.46 19.03 15.96
C LYS A 223 -0.71 18.05 15.89
N GLN A 224 -1.28 17.65 17.02
CA GLN A 224 -2.33 16.62 17.11
C GLN A 224 -1.94 15.26 16.48
N SER A 225 -0.63 15.01 16.36
CA SER A 225 -0.09 13.70 15.98
C SER A 225 -0.02 12.75 17.19
N ILE A 226 0.02 13.30 18.40
CA ILE A 226 -0.36 12.60 19.63
C ILE A 226 -1.69 13.22 20.11
N VAL A 227 -2.69 12.40 20.41
CA VAL A 227 -4.00 12.84 20.88
C VAL A 227 -4.34 12.16 22.20
N LYS A 228 -5.05 12.88 23.08
CA LYS A 228 -5.57 12.29 24.32
C LYS A 228 -6.94 11.66 24.06
N ALA A 229 -7.05 10.35 24.19
CA ALA A 229 -8.28 9.59 24.02
C ALA A 229 -8.46 8.63 25.20
N GLU A 230 -9.64 8.63 25.82
CA GLU A 230 -9.99 7.72 26.93
C GLU A 230 -8.97 7.71 28.10
N GLY A 231 -8.36 8.87 28.37
CA GLY A 231 -7.35 9.02 29.43
C GLY A 231 -5.93 8.59 29.05
N LYS A 232 -5.73 8.06 27.83
CA LYS A 232 -4.42 7.69 27.28
C LYS A 232 -3.99 8.65 26.18
N TYR A 233 -2.70 8.64 25.85
CA TYR A 233 -2.16 9.40 24.71
C TYR A 233 -1.85 8.45 23.57
N ILE A 234 -2.46 8.67 22.42
CA ILE A 234 -2.39 7.81 21.24
C ILE A 234 -1.62 8.53 20.13
N LEU A 235 -0.66 7.83 19.53
CA LEU A 235 0.10 8.30 18.39
C LEU A 235 -0.67 8.02 17.08
N ASN A 236 -1.02 9.04 16.31
CA ASN A 236 -1.80 8.93 15.06
C ASN A 236 -0.93 8.88 13.80
N VAL A 237 0.38 8.73 13.95
CA VAL A 237 1.35 8.66 12.85
C VAL A 237 2.42 7.62 13.15
N THR A 238 2.91 6.91 12.14
CA THR A 238 4.09 6.05 12.32
C THR A 238 5.36 6.90 12.42
N LEU A 239 6.28 6.57 13.32
CA LEU A 239 7.54 7.30 13.58
C LEU A 239 8.77 6.42 13.49
N ASP A 240 9.82 6.94 12.85
CA ASP A 240 11.10 6.25 12.68
C ASP A 240 12.09 6.60 13.80
N PHE A 241 12.76 5.58 14.32
CA PHE A 241 13.81 5.66 15.31
C PHE A 241 15.05 4.93 14.83
N LYS A 242 16.22 5.50 15.11
CA LYS A 242 17.51 4.89 14.75
C LYS A 242 17.82 3.61 15.53
N THR A 243 17.15 3.37 16.66
CA THR A 243 17.43 2.21 17.52
C THR A 243 16.16 1.72 18.22
N PRO A 244 16.07 0.41 18.55
CA PRO A 244 14.97 -0.13 19.35
C PRO A 244 14.83 0.54 20.72
N SER A 245 15.96 0.86 21.39
CA SER A 245 15.95 1.54 22.69
C SER A 245 15.44 2.97 22.61
N GLY A 246 15.71 3.67 21.50
CA GLY A 246 15.14 4.99 21.26
C GLY A 246 13.62 4.96 21.12
N ALA A 247 13.11 3.95 20.40
CA ALA A 247 11.67 3.72 20.27
C ALA A 247 11.00 3.39 21.60
N SER A 248 11.58 2.50 22.42
CA SER A 248 11.03 2.16 23.73
C SER A 248 11.13 3.32 24.74
N ASP A 249 12.17 4.14 24.68
CA ASP A 249 12.29 5.36 25.50
C ASP A 249 11.18 6.35 25.11
N PHE A 250 10.98 6.55 23.80
CA PHE A 250 9.94 7.42 23.29
C PHE A 250 8.53 6.99 23.67
N VAL A 251 8.21 5.69 23.73
CA VAL A 251 6.85 5.23 24.09
C VAL A 251 6.66 5.09 25.61
N LEU A 252 7.64 4.61 26.36
CA LEU A 252 7.47 4.27 27.79
C LEU A 252 7.96 5.33 28.76
N GLY A 253 8.88 6.19 28.33
CA GLY A 253 9.61 7.12 29.17
C GLY A 253 10.71 6.45 30.02
N GLY A 254 11.70 7.24 30.42
CA GLY A 254 12.89 6.82 31.14
C GLY A 254 13.84 5.94 30.32
N SER A 255 14.96 5.52 30.93
CA SER A 255 15.93 4.68 30.24
C SER A 255 15.39 3.27 30.03
N THR A 256 15.36 2.79 28.78
CA THR A 256 14.86 1.47 28.41
C THR A 256 15.86 0.72 27.53
N ASN A 257 15.86 -0.61 27.64
CA ASN A 257 16.60 -1.49 26.74
C ASN A 257 15.63 -2.09 25.72
N GLY A 258 15.58 -1.52 24.52
CA GLY A 258 14.63 -1.92 23.48
C GLY A 258 14.77 -3.37 23.04
N TRP A 259 15.97 -3.95 23.15
CA TRP A 259 16.23 -5.34 22.76
C TRP A 259 15.49 -6.36 23.64
N THR A 260 15.24 -6.00 24.90
CA THR A 260 14.48 -6.84 25.85
C THR A 260 13.03 -6.39 26.01
N GLU A 261 12.72 -5.17 25.57
CA GLU A 261 11.40 -4.56 25.77
C GLU A 261 10.40 -4.98 24.71
N TRP A 262 10.81 -4.91 23.44
CA TRP A 262 9.97 -5.25 22.31
C TRP A 262 9.87 -6.76 22.15
N LYS A 263 8.64 -7.28 22.07
CA LYS A 263 8.35 -8.71 21.98
C LYS A 263 7.42 -9.05 20.83
N ASP A 264 7.60 -10.20 20.20
CA ASP A 264 6.64 -10.73 19.23
C ASP A 264 5.38 -11.31 19.92
N ARG A 265 4.42 -11.78 19.11
CA ARG A 265 3.19 -12.43 19.59
C ARG A 265 3.42 -13.66 20.48
N ASP A 266 4.57 -14.33 20.32
CA ASP A 266 4.95 -15.53 21.07
C ASP A 266 5.71 -15.17 22.37
N GLY A 267 5.90 -13.87 22.63
CA GLY A 267 6.56 -13.33 23.80
C GLY A 267 8.09 -13.32 23.72
N LYS A 268 8.68 -13.66 22.57
CA LYS A 268 10.12 -13.62 22.34
C LYS A 268 10.59 -12.19 22.18
N THR A 269 11.67 -11.86 22.85
CA THR A 269 12.29 -10.52 22.80
C THR A 269 12.99 -10.28 21.47
N LEU A 270 13.15 -9.00 21.10
CA LEU A 270 13.90 -8.61 19.92
C LEU A 270 15.35 -9.13 19.94
N ASP A 271 15.97 -9.21 21.12
CA ASP A 271 17.29 -9.81 21.33
C ASP A 271 17.32 -11.30 20.92
N GLU A 272 16.31 -12.07 21.31
CA GLU A 272 16.19 -13.49 20.96
C GLU A 272 15.92 -13.69 19.46
N LEU A 273 15.16 -12.78 18.85
CA LEU A 273 14.79 -12.86 17.45
C LEU A 273 15.95 -12.51 16.50
N PHE A 274 16.79 -11.53 16.85
CA PHE A 274 17.78 -10.98 15.92
C PHE A 274 19.25 -11.17 16.33
N ARG A 275 19.55 -11.31 17.64
CA ARG A 275 20.95 -11.36 18.13
C ARG A 275 21.39 -12.73 18.60
N LYS A 276 20.46 -13.57 19.08
CA LYS A 276 20.76 -14.93 19.59
C LYS A 276 20.56 -16.05 18.56
N GLN A 277 20.28 -15.72 17.30
CA GLN A 277 20.22 -16.69 16.20
C GLN A 277 21.58 -16.91 15.48
N LEU A 278 22.68 -16.37 16.04
CA LEU A 278 24.06 -16.60 15.58
C LEU A 278 24.78 -17.61 16.47
#